data_AF-A0A8J7YYW9-F1
#
_entry.id   AF-A0A8J7YYW9-F1
#
_cell.length_a   1.000
_cell.length_b   1.000
_cell.length_c   1.000
_cell.angle_alpha   90.00
_cell.angle_beta   90.00
_cell.angle_gamma   90.00
#
_symmetry.space_group_name_H-M   'P 1'
#
loop_
_entity.id
_entity.type
_entity.pdbx_description
1 polymer ?
#
loop_
_entity_poly.entity_id
_entity_poly.type
_entity_poly.pdbx_seq_one_letter_code
_entity_poly.pdbx_strand_id
1 'polypeptide(L)'
;MIKLQALPLLLLPLLASVPLRAIAQVNPSSEVRSVQATIKTGGDDLRGGAVAYGTIRLRNGTTLPKIILNGGRQWRNGSTNTVSLPLPPGTRLADLNSALFTLEQDGAPRNIGETYNNWNVDAVKIATPSTPGRCSGGAQLISRTGRPLVRLTGERTFYTTPFSTPPSVAGTSASALQVRINTGGDDLRGGAVAYGTIRLRNGTTLPKVNLNAGRGWGNNSSRTVTLPLPSETRLSDLATFTLEHDGAPRNVFESYDNWNVDGIRVTTPRVCSPATAGVTLANVSGRPFVRLTGEQTLKNIPLRLP
;
A
#
# COMPACT_ATOMS: atom_id res chain seq x y z
N MET A 1 -18.36 62.32 31.12
CA MET A 1 -19.06 61.37 30.22
C MET A 1 -18.07 60.90 29.16
N ILE A 2 -17.44 59.73 29.34
CA ILE A 2 -16.50 59.14 28.39
C ILE A 2 -17.26 58.08 27.59
N LYS A 3 -17.43 58.30 26.28
CA LYS A 3 -18.03 57.31 25.36
C LYS A 3 -16.97 56.26 25.02
N LEU A 4 -17.12 55.03 25.53
CA LEU A 4 -16.40 53.88 25.01
C LEU A 4 -16.97 53.51 23.62
N GLN A 5 -16.14 53.60 22.59
CA GLN A 5 -16.42 53.00 21.28
C GLN A 5 -16.02 51.52 21.33
N ALA A 6 -16.98 50.62 21.07
CA ALA A 6 -16.73 49.20 20.91
C ALA A 6 -16.03 48.92 19.58
N LEU A 7 -14.87 48.25 19.61
CA LEU A 7 -14.23 47.68 18.43
C LEU A 7 -15.09 46.51 17.89
N PRO A 8 -15.20 46.34 16.56
CA PRO A 8 -15.86 45.17 15.99
C PRO A 8 -14.94 43.95 16.14
N LEU A 9 -15.48 42.92 16.79
CA LEU A 9 -14.86 41.60 16.91
C LEU A 9 -14.81 40.96 15.52
N LEU A 10 -13.62 40.89 14.92
CA LEU A 10 -13.40 40.21 13.65
C LEU A 10 -13.60 38.69 13.85
N LEU A 11 -14.71 38.15 13.37
CA LEU A 11 -14.96 36.71 13.36
C LEU A 11 -14.08 36.07 12.26
N LEU A 12 -12.91 35.56 12.65
CA LEU A 12 -12.10 34.71 11.76
C LEU A 12 -12.87 33.39 11.54
N PRO A 13 -13.19 33.01 10.29
CA PRO A 13 -13.76 31.70 10.04
C PRO A 13 -12.70 30.65 10.40
N LEU A 14 -12.97 29.86 11.43
CA LEU A 14 -12.25 28.63 11.70
C LEU A 14 -12.46 27.72 10.48
N LEU A 15 -11.47 27.65 9.58
CA LEU A 15 -11.40 26.61 8.58
C LEU A 15 -11.32 25.28 9.34
N ALA A 16 -12.44 24.59 9.46
CA ALA A 16 -12.47 23.23 9.95
C ALA A 16 -11.64 22.38 8.97
N SER A 17 -10.41 22.07 9.37
CA SER A 17 -9.59 21.05 8.70
C SER A 17 -10.35 19.73 8.78
N VAL A 18 -11.02 19.35 7.69
CA VAL A 18 -11.56 18.01 7.55
C VAL A 18 -10.38 17.05 7.65
N PRO A 19 -10.31 16.14 8.63
CA PRO A 19 -9.24 15.17 8.65
C PRO A 19 -9.41 14.29 7.42
N LEU A 20 -8.42 14.33 6.51
CA LEU A 20 -8.30 13.35 5.45
C LEU A 20 -8.24 11.97 6.12
N ARG A 21 -9.30 11.18 5.98
CA ARG A 21 -9.24 9.75 6.33
C ARG A 21 -8.30 9.09 5.32
N ALA A 22 -7.07 8.89 5.75
CA ALA A 22 -6.06 8.21 4.95
C ALA A 22 -6.43 6.73 4.82
N ILE A 23 -6.52 6.25 3.59
CA ILE A 23 -6.89 4.88 3.27
C ILE A 23 -5.60 4.11 3.01
N ALA A 24 -5.39 2.98 3.70
CA ALA A 24 -4.28 2.09 3.42
C ALA A 24 -4.27 1.67 1.94
N GLN A 25 -3.14 1.85 1.27
CA GLN A 25 -3.04 1.91 -0.19
C GLN A 25 -2.55 0.59 -0.81
N VAL A 26 -3.37 -0.02 -1.67
CA VAL A 26 -3.03 -1.28 -2.36
C VAL A 26 -3.47 -1.26 -3.82
N ASN A 27 -2.74 -1.99 -4.67
CA ASN A 27 -3.09 -2.13 -6.08
C ASN A 27 -4.08 -3.30 -6.26
N PRO A 28 -5.24 -3.06 -6.89
CA PRO A 28 -6.23 -4.09 -7.13
C PRO A 28 -5.72 -5.27 -7.98
N SER A 29 -4.70 -5.07 -8.83
CA SER A 29 -4.17 -6.11 -9.71
C SER A 29 -3.08 -6.97 -9.08
N SER A 30 -2.62 -6.67 -7.85
CA SER A 30 -1.59 -7.46 -7.18
C SER A 30 -2.09 -8.89 -6.96
N GLU A 31 -1.28 -9.88 -7.33
CA GLU A 31 -1.55 -11.28 -7.02
C GLU A 31 -1.48 -11.50 -5.51
N VAL A 32 -2.48 -12.18 -4.94
CA VAL A 32 -2.56 -12.55 -3.54
C VAL A 32 -2.65 -14.08 -3.47
N ARG A 33 -1.58 -14.71 -2.97
CA ARG A 33 -1.49 -16.18 -2.87
C ARG A 33 -2.01 -16.73 -1.55
N SER A 34 -2.14 -15.87 -0.54
CA SER A 34 -2.72 -16.23 0.75
C SER A 34 -3.20 -14.99 1.49
N VAL A 35 -4.06 -15.21 2.48
CA VAL A 35 -4.42 -14.22 3.50
C VAL A 35 -4.17 -14.78 4.89
N GLN A 36 -3.83 -13.94 5.85
CA GLN A 36 -3.71 -14.30 7.25
C GLN A 36 -5.02 -13.98 7.98
N ALA A 37 -5.67 -15.01 8.50
CA ALA A 37 -6.84 -14.90 9.35
C ALA A 37 -6.41 -14.94 10.82
N THR A 38 -6.63 -13.85 11.54
CA THR A 38 -6.42 -13.71 12.97
C THR A 38 -7.76 -13.71 13.69
N ILE A 39 -7.99 -14.71 14.53
CA ILE A 39 -9.22 -14.90 15.32
C ILE A 39 -8.88 -14.71 16.80
N LYS A 40 -9.62 -13.83 17.47
CA LYS A 40 -9.54 -13.67 18.92
C LYS A 40 -10.76 -14.31 19.55
N THR A 41 -10.56 -15.28 20.43
CA THR A 41 -11.63 -15.85 21.27
C THR A 41 -11.99 -14.86 22.38
N GLY A 42 -13.25 -14.89 22.81
CA GLY A 42 -13.75 -14.09 23.91
C GLY A 42 -13.65 -14.81 25.25
N GLY A 43 -14.62 -14.57 26.13
CA GLY A 43 -14.71 -15.22 27.44
C GLY A 43 -15.10 -16.71 27.43
N ASP A 44 -15.29 -17.31 26.25
CA ASP A 44 -15.65 -18.73 26.07
C ASP A 44 -14.83 -19.30 24.91
N ASP A 45 -14.35 -20.54 25.03
CA ASP A 45 -13.24 -21.11 24.25
C ASP A 45 -13.66 -22.18 23.25
N LEU A 46 -12.82 -22.43 22.24
CA LEU A 46 -12.96 -23.64 21.42
C LEU A 46 -12.23 -24.78 22.11
N ARG A 47 -12.96 -25.53 22.92
CA ARG A 47 -12.47 -26.72 23.65
C ARG A 47 -11.86 -27.80 22.75
N GLY A 48 -11.04 -28.64 23.37
CA GLY A 48 -10.34 -29.76 22.72
C GLY A 48 -11.30 -30.69 21.97
N GLY A 49 -10.92 -31.06 20.75
CA GLY A 49 -11.74 -31.86 19.86
C GLY A 49 -12.67 -31.06 18.96
N ALA A 50 -13.12 -29.85 19.31
CA ALA A 50 -13.89 -29.03 18.38
C ALA A 50 -12.99 -28.44 17.29
N VAL A 51 -13.52 -28.28 16.09
CA VAL A 51 -12.81 -27.83 14.89
C VAL A 51 -13.41 -26.51 14.41
N ALA A 52 -12.54 -25.52 14.24
CA ALA A 52 -12.89 -24.28 13.56
C ALA A 52 -12.48 -24.37 12.09
N TYR A 53 -13.39 -24.03 11.20
CA TYR A 53 -13.16 -23.99 9.77
C TYR A 53 -13.21 -22.57 9.24
N GLY A 54 -12.34 -22.29 8.27
CA GLY A 54 -12.39 -21.10 7.44
C GLY A 54 -12.75 -21.48 6.02
N THR A 55 -13.70 -20.76 5.43
CA THR A 55 -14.08 -20.91 4.02
C THR A 55 -14.15 -19.54 3.38
N ILE A 56 -13.59 -19.41 2.17
CA ILE A 56 -13.68 -18.20 1.37
C ILE A 56 -14.56 -18.47 0.16
N ARG A 57 -15.59 -17.65 -0.04
CA ARG A 57 -16.35 -17.61 -1.29
C ARG A 57 -15.94 -16.36 -2.06
N LEU A 58 -15.31 -16.56 -3.21
CA LEU A 58 -14.87 -15.48 -4.10
C LEU A 58 -16.09 -14.75 -4.69
N ARG A 59 -15.86 -13.52 -5.18
CA ARG A 59 -16.91 -12.67 -5.77
C ARG A 59 -17.61 -13.33 -6.97
N ASN A 60 -16.90 -14.14 -7.74
CA ASN A 60 -17.45 -14.90 -8.87
C ASN A 60 -18.35 -16.07 -8.43
N GLY A 61 -18.56 -16.26 -7.13
CA GLY A 61 -19.38 -17.32 -6.56
C GLY A 61 -18.62 -18.60 -6.21
N THR A 62 -17.36 -18.76 -6.65
CA THR A 62 -16.53 -19.93 -6.36
C THR A 62 -16.24 -20.04 -4.86
N THR A 63 -16.59 -21.17 -4.25
CA THR A 63 -16.24 -21.50 -2.86
C THR A 63 -14.92 -22.27 -2.85
N LEU A 64 -13.92 -21.75 -2.16
CA LEU A 64 -12.64 -22.41 -1.96
C LEU A 64 -12.77 -23.59 -0.97
N PRO A 65 -11.84 -24.57 -1.02
CA PRO A 65 -11.84 -25.67 -0.07
C PRO A 65 -11.87 -25.19 1.39
N LYS A 66 -12.68 -25.86 2.20
CA LYS A 66 -12.79 -25.62 3.63
C LYS A 66 -11.46 -25.96 4.32
N ILE A 67 -10.92 -25.03 5.11
CA ILE A 67 -9.63 -25.19 5.81
C ILE A 67 -9.87 -25.34 7.31
N ILE A 68 -9.21 -26.32 7.93
CA ILE A 68 -9.17 -26.47 9.39
C ILE A 68 -8.22 -25.40 9.95
N LEU A 69 -8.76 -24.46 10.72
CA LEU A 69 -8.01 -23.33 11.27
C LEU A 69 -7.20 -23.72 12.50
N ASN A 70 -7.80 -24.48 13.40
CA ASN A 70 -7.20 -24.80 14.70
C ASN A 70 -6.36 -26.08 14.70
N GLY A 71 -6.33 -26.82 13.59
CA GLY A 71 -5.68 -28.13 13.50
C GLY A 71 -6.22 -29.14 14.52
N GLY A 72 -7.48 -29.01 14.96
CA GLY A 72 -8.08 -29.79 16.04
C GLY A 72 -7.61 -29.42 17.45
N ARG A 73 -6.77 -28.39 17.61
CA ARG A 73 -6.27 -27.92 18.90
C ARG A 73 -7.25 -26.97 19.58
N GLN A 74 -7.21 -26.95 20.91
CA GLN A 74 -7.98 -25.99 21.70
C GLN A 74 -7.53 -24.54 21.43
N TRP A 75 -8.48 -23.61 21.31
CA TRP A 75 -8.22 -22.16 21.37
C TRP A 75 -8.81 -21.61 22.66
N ARG A 76 -7.95 -21.38 23.66
CA ARG A 76 -8.30 -20.92 25.03
C ARG A 76 -9.03 -19.58 25.05
N ASN A 77 -9.70 -19.27 26.17
CA ASN A 77 -10.32 -17.96 26.43
C ASN A 77 -9.35 -16.80 26.18
N GLY A 78 -9.81 -15.74 25.51
CA GLY A 78 -9.03 -14.54 25.22
C GLY A 78 -7.86 -14.74 24.25
N SER A 79 -7.61 -15.95 23.75
CA SER A 79 -6.46 -16.27 22.89
C SER A 79 -6.61 -15.64 21.51
N THR A 80 -5.47 -15.32 20.90
CA THR A 80 -5.41 -14.81 19.52
C THR A 80 -4.65 -15.81 18.66
N ASN A 81 -5.30 -16.29 17.61
CA ASN A 81 -4.78 -17.35 16.75
C ASN A 81 -4.72 -16.86 15.32
N THR A 82 -3.55 -16.98 14.67
CA THR A 82 -3.34 -16.55 13.29
C THR A 82 -3.06 -17.74 12.40
N VAL A 83 -3.78 -17.84 11.28
CA VAL A 83 -3.70 -18.96 10.33
C VAL A 83 -3.59 -18.42 8.91
N SER A 84 -2.74 -19.02 8.08
CA SER A 84 -2.64 -18.70 6.66
C SER A 84 -3.69 -19.48 5.87
N LEU A 85 -4.48 -18.78 5.06
CA LEU A 85 -5.45 -19.34 4.14
C LEU A 85 -4.91 -19.21 2.71
N PRO A 86 -4.62 -20.31 2.00
CA PRO A 86 -4.16 -20.25 0.63
C PRO A 86 -5.27 -19.79 -0.32
N LEU A 87 -4.88 -19.08 -1.37
CA LEU A 87 -5.74 -18.68 -2.48
C LEU A 87 -5.22 -19.31 -3.78
N PRO A 88 -6.09 -19.57 -4.76
CA PRO A 88 -5.66 -20.06 -6.07
C PRO A 88 -4.62 -19.14 -6.72
N PRO A 89 -3.64 -19.68 -7.47
CA PRO A 89 -2.73 -18.86 -8.27
C PRO A 89 -3.50 -17.91 -9.19
N GLY A 90 -2.97 -16.70 -9.36
CA GLY A 90 -3.60 -15.66 -10.18
C GLY A 90 -4.75 -14.90 -9.49
N THR A 91 -5.15 -15.27 -8.27
CA THR A 91 -6.13 -14.49 -7.49
C THR A 91 -5.59 -13.08 -7.27
N ARG A 92 -6.32 -12.06 -7.70
CA ARG A 92 -5.95 -10.65 -7.52
C ARG A 92 -6.62 -10.08 -6.29
N LEU A 93 -6.04 -9.03 -5.71
CA LEU A 93 -6.62 -8.35 -4.57
C LEU A 93 -8.07 -7.89 -4.85
N ALA A 94 -8.34 -7.38 -6.05
CA ALA A 94 -9.70 -6.97 -6.45
C ALA A 94 -10.72 -8.13 -6.48
N ASP A 95 -10.27 -9.36 -6.71
CA ASP A 95 -11.15 -10.54 -6.74
C ASP A 95 -11.67 -10.87 -5.33
N LEU A 96 -10.95 -10.42 -4.31
CA LEU A 96 -11.35 -10.54 -2.91
C LEU A 96 -12.34 -9.45 -2.49
N ASN A 97 -12.55 -8.38 -3.27
CA ASN A 97 -13.53 -7.37 -2.90
C ASN A 97 -14.93 -7.97 -2.92
N SER A 98 -15.67 -7.83 -1.81
CA SER A 98 -16.99 -8.46 -1.64
C SER A 98 -16.99 -10.00 -1.64
N ALA A 99 -15.82 -10.64 -1.66
CA ALA A 99 -15.74 -12.05 -1.30
C ALA A 99 -16.27 -12.24 0.14
N LEU A 100 -16.64 -13.46 0.50
CA LEU A 100 -17.15 -13.78 1.84
C LEU A 100 -16.16 -14.67 2.56
N PHE A 101 -15.83 -14.31 3.80
CA PHE A 101 -15.21 -15.23 4.74
C PHE A 101 -16.29 -15.81 5.64
N THR A 102 -16.30 -17.14 5.77
CA THR A 102 -17.12 -17.86 6.74
C THR A 102 -16.22 -18.56 7.74
N LEU A 103 -16.41 -18.21 9.02
CA LEU A 103 -15.92 -18.97 10.16
C LEU A 103 -17.02 -19.93 10.60
N GLU A 104 -16.71 -21.21 10.68
CA GLU A 104 -17.66 -22.26 11.07
C GLU A 104 -17.07 -23.12 12.19
N GLN A 105 -17.92 -23.65 13.06
CA GLN A 105 -17.54 -24.68 14.03
C GLN A 105 -18.27 -25.99 13.70
N ASP A 106 -17.59 -27.13 13.83
CA ASP A 106 -18.31 -28.41 13.84
C ASP A 106 -19.04 -28.62 15.17
N GLY A 107 -18.38 -28.32 16.30
CA GLY A 107 -18.91 -28.23 17.67
C GLY A 107 -19.77 -29.40 18.16
N ALA A 108 -19.96 -30.44 17.35
CA ALA A 108 -21.02 -31.40 17.48
C ALA A 108 -20.73 -32.38 18.61
N PRO A 109 -21.75 -32.77 19.38
CA PRO A 109 -21.65 -33.87 20.33
C PRO A 109 -21.11 -35.12 19.62
N ARG A 110 -20.09 -35.76 20.18
CA ARG A 110 -19.53 -37.01 19.66
C ARG A 110 -19.95 -38.22 20.49
N ASN A 111 -20.34 -37.99 21.73
CA ASN A 111 -20.82 -39.02 22.65
C ASN A 111 -22.23 -38.71 23.17
N ILE A 112 -22.92 -39.75 23.62
CA ILE A 112 -24.23 -39.63 24.27
C ILE A 112 -24.09 -38.80 25.54
N GLY A 113 -24.94 -37.78 25.68
CA GLY A 113 -24.93 -36.86 26.83
C GLY A 113 -24.02 -35.64 26.68
N GLU A 114 -23.24 -35.54 25.60
CA GLU A 114 -22.50 -34.31 25.27
C GLU A 114 -23.43 -33.23 24.72
N THR A 115 -23.10 -31.97 24.98
CA THR A 115 -23.76 -30.81 24.39
C THR A 115 -22.82 -30.14 23.39
N TYR A 116 -23.38 -29.33 22.49
CA TYR A 116 -22.59 -28.58 21.53
C TYR A 116 -21.55 -27.72 22.24
N ASN A 117 -20.35 -27.69 21.69
CA ASN A 117 -19.36 -26.73 22.12
C ASN A 117 -19.78 -25.33 21.64
N ASN A 118 -19.90 -24.42 22.59
CA ASN A 118 -20.21 -23.02 22.33
C ASN A 118 -18.95 -22.21 22.61
N TRP A 119 -18.72 -21.17 21.81
CA TRP A 119 -17.58 -20.29 22.05
C TRP A 119 -17.87 -18.87 21.59
N ASN A 120 -17.09 -17.94 22.16
CA ASN A 120 -17.17 -16.52 21.84
C ASN A 120 -16.01 -16.17 20.91
N VAL A 121 -16.32 -15.43 19.85
CA VAL A 121 -15.32 -14.77 19.03
C VAL A 121 -15.44 -13.28 19.28
N ASP A 122 -14.36 -12.67 19.76
CA ASP A 122 -14.28 -11.23 20.04
C ASP A 122 -13.74 -10.45 18.83
N ALA A 123 -12.90 -11.08 18.01
CA ALA A 123 -12.39 -10.44 16.80
C ALA A 123 -12.13 -11.42 15.66
N VAL A 124 -12.42 -10.94 14.45
CA VAL A 124 -11.96 -11.54 13.20
C VAL A 124 -11.22 -10.47 12.43
N LYS A 125 -9.94 -10.70 12.15
CA LYS A 125 -9.14 -9.86 11.26
C LYS A 125 -8.60 -10.73 10.14
N ILE A 126 -8.70 -10.24 8.90
CA ILE A 126 -8.08 -10.89 7.75
C ILE A 126 -7.26 -9.86 6.99
N ALA A 127 -6.00 -10.15 6.72
CA ALA A 127 -5.11 -9.28 5.97
C ALA A 127 -4.22 -10.08 5.00
N THR A 128 -3.71 -9.43 3.94
CA THR A 128 -2.64 -10.04 3.15
C THR A 128 -1.35 -10.13 3.97
N PRO A 129 -0.42 -11.05 3.67
CA PRO A 129 0.90 -11.05 4.30
C PRO A 129 1.61 -9.70 4.16
N SER A 130 2.40 -9.33 5.17
CA SER A 130 3.24 -8.12 5.13
C SER A 130 4.33 -8.28 4.08
N THR A 131 4.42 -7.33 3.14
CA THR A 131 5.54 -7.24 2.19
C THR A 131 6.61 -6.29 2.73
N PRO A 132 7.90 -6.69 2.75
CA PRO A 132 9.00 -5.76 3.07
C PRO A 132 8.94 -4.51 2.19
N GLY A 133 9.02 -3.32 2.80
CA GLY A 133 8.98 -2.04 2.09
C GLY A 133 7.61 -1.33 1.99
N ARG A 134 6.52 -1.95 2.48
CA ARG A 134 5.22 -1.29 2.70
C ARG A 134 5.02 -0.97 4.19
N CYS A 135 4.13 -0.02 4.53
CA CYS A 135 3.68 0.17 5.92
C CYS A 135 3.18 -1.17 6.49
N SER A 136 3.62 -1.49 7.70
CA SER A 136 3.44 -2.77 8.38
C SER A 136 1.98 -3.24 8.43
N GLY A 137 1.74 -4.50 8.04
CA GLY A 137 0.45 -5.20 8.26
C GLY A 137 -0.21 -5.82 7.03
N GLY A 138 0.28 -5.55 5.82
CA GLY A 138 -0.41 -5.97 4.59
C GLY A 138 -1.76 -5.24 4.40
N ALA A 139 -2.51 -5.57 3.34
CA ALA A 139 -3.83 -5.00 3.13
C ALA A 139 -4.82 -5.61 4.11
N GLN A 140 -5.41 -4.80 4.98
CA GLN A 140 -6.48 -5.25 5.87
C GLN A 140 -7.76 -5.40 5.06
N LEU A 141 -8.28 -6.63 5.00
CA LEU A 141 -9.47 -6.98 4.22
C LEU A 141 -10.71 -7.14 5.10
N ILE A 142 -10.51 -7.61 6.33
CA ILE A 142 -11.55 -7.72 7.37
C ILE A 142 -10.96 -7.19 8.67
N SER A 143 -11.73 -6.38 9.38
CA SER A 143 -11.49 -6.04 10.78
C SER A 143 -12.83 -5.85 11.45
N ARG A 144 -13.20 -6.85 12.24
CA ARG A 144 -14.44 -6.90 13.01
C ARG A 144 -14.07 -7.22 14.44
N THR A 145 -14.64 -6.47 15.36
CA THR A 145 -14.41 -6.62 16.80
C THR A 145 -15.72 -6.43 17.55
N GLY A 146 -15.88 -7.14 18.65
CA GLY A 146 -17.01 -7.06 19.56
C GLY A 146 -16.68 -7.77 20.87
N ARG A 147 -17.61 -7.75 21.83
CA ARG A 147 -17.48 -8.42 23.13
C ARG A 147 -18.80 -9.13 23.51
N PRO A 148 -19.18 -10.25 22.86
CA PRO A 148 -18.51 -10.89 21.73
C PRO A 148 -18.90 -10.25 20.38
N LEU A 149 -18.07 -10.41 19.35
CA LEU A 149 -18.45 -10.14 17.95
C LEU A 149 -19.52 -11.14 17.51
N VAL A 150 -19.32 -12.40 17.84
CA VAL A 150 -20.28 -13.47 17.61
C VAL A 150 -20.11 -14.57 18.66
N ARG A 151 -21.23 -15.10 19.14
CA ARG A 151 -21.27 -16.35 19.91
C ARG A 151 -21.71 -17.46 18.96
N LEU A 152 -20.85 -18.45 18.75
CA LEU A 152 -21.23 -19.65 18.00
C LEU A 152 -21.73 -20.70 18.98
N THR A 153 -22.84 -21.33 18.64
CA THR A 153 -23.52 -22.36 19.42
C THR A 153 -23.92 -23.53 18.54
N GLY A 154 -24.57 -24.55 19.10
CA GLY A 154 -25.23 -25.60 18.31
C GLY A 154 -26.32 -25.09 17.37
N GLU A 155 -26.98 -23.98 17.72
CA GLU A 155 -28.00 -23.34 16.86
C GLU A 155 -27.39 -22.38 15.85
N ARG A 156 -26.23 -21.79 16.18
CA ARG A 156 -25.49 -20.88 15.31
C ARG A 156 -24.07 -21.37 15.12
N THR A 157 -23.87 -22.22 14.11
CA THR A 157 -22.57 -22.86 13.87
C THR A 157 -21.62 -22.03 13.01
N PHE A 158 -22.06 -20.89 12.45
CA PHE A 158 -21.20 -20.07 11.57
C PHE A 158 -21.40 -18.55 11.71
N TYR A 159 -20.37 -17.83 11.26
CA TYR A 159 -20.34 -16.39 11.11
C TYR A 159 -19.73 -16.04 9.75
N THR A 160 -20.46 -15.27 8.95
CA THR A 160 -20.03 -14.82 7.63
C THR A 160 -19.83 -13.30 7.65
N THR A 161 -18.73 -12.84 7.08
CA THR A 161 -18.45 -11.41 6.89
C THR A 161 -17.86 -11.17 5.50
N PRO A 162 -18.24 -10.08 4.81
CA PRO A 162 -17.62 -9.74 3.55
C PRO A 162 -16.20 -9.22 3.77
N PHE A 163 -15.33 -9.56 2.84
CA PHE A 163 -14.06 -8.88 2.60
C PHE A 163 -14.36 -7.48 2.05
N SER A 164 -13.59 -6.50 2.53
CA SER A 164 -13.55 -5.15 2.00
C SER A 164 -12.12 -4.84 1.65
N THR A 165 -11.78 -4.83 0.37
CA THR A 165 -10.45 -4.39 -0.05
C THR A 165 -10.35 -2.88 0.15
N PRO A 166 -9.21 -2.35 0.61
CA PRO A 166 -9.00 -0.92 0.58
C PRO A 166 -9.15 -0.39 -0.86
N PRO A 167 -9.74 0.80 -1.07
CA PRO A 167 -9.87 1.38 -2.40
C PRO A 167 -8.53 1.45 -3.11
N SER A 168 -8.58 1.16 -4.40
CA SER A 168 -7.45 1.16 -5.32
C SER A 168 -6.75 2.53 -5.33
N VAL A 169 -5.41 2.51 -5.23
CA VAL A 169 -4.59 3.71 -5.49
C VAL A 169 -4.67 4.21 -6.92
N ALA A 170 -5.15 3.39 -7.85
CA ALA A 170 -5.19 3.75 -9.26
C ALA A 170 -6.01 5.03 -9.50
N GLY A 171 -7.14 5.18 -8.80
CA GLY A 171 -7.99 6.37 -8.90
C GLY A 171 -7.54 7.53 -8.00
N THR A 172 -6.48 7.37 -7.21
CA THR A 172 -5.98 8.44 -6.34
C THR A 172 -5.27 9.50 -7.18
N SER A 173 -5.71 10.75 -7.05
CA SER A 173 -5.01 11.91 -7.60
C SER A 173 -3.73 12.20 -6.80
N ALA A 174 -2.65 12.53 -7.48
CA ALA A 174 -1.42 13.02 -6.86
C ALA A 174 -1.03 14.36 -7.50
N SER A 175 -0.66 15.33 -6.66
CA SER A 175 -0.18 16.64 -7.09
C SER A 175 1.34 16.70 -7.29
N ALA A 176 2.07 15.66 -6.85
CA ALA A 176 3.50 15.57 -7.02
C ALA A 176 4.02 14.13 -6.88
N LEU A 177 5.24 13.91 -7.36
CA LEU A 177 6.06 12.73 -7.12
C LEU A 177 7.36 13.14 -6.41
N GLN A 178 7.85 12.30 -5.51
CA GLN A 178 9.21 12.37 -5.00
C GLN A 178 10.10 11.44 -5.81
N VAL A 179 11.17 11.96 -6.39
CA VAL A 179 12.16 11.21 -7.13
C VAL A 179 13.47 11.27 -6.36
N ARG A 180 13.91 10.12 -5.86
CA ARG A 180 15.23 9.95 -5.25
C ARG A 180 16.19 9.38 -6.29
N ILE A 181 17.30 10.08 -6.50
CA ILE A 181 18.37 9.69 -7.43
C ILE A 181 19.64 9.47 -6.62
N ASN A 182 20.30 8.35 -6.87
CA ASN A 182 21.61 8.04 -6.33
C ASN A 182 22.62 8.12 -7.46
N THR A 183 23.61 9.00 -7.33
CA THR A 183 24.74 9.03 -8.26
C THR A 183 25.70 7.89 -7.93
N GLY A 184 26.39 7.39 -8.95
CA GLY A 184 27.40 6.35 -8.84
C GLY A 184 28.81 6.93 -8.76
N GLY A 185 29.78 6.21 -9.34
CA GLY A 185 31.19 6.61 -9.34
C GLY A 185 31.56 7.80 -10.23
N ASP A 186 30.60 8.42 -10.92
CA ASP A 186 30.78 9.62 -11.77
C ASP A 186 29.63 10.58 -11.47
N ASP A 187 29.94 11.87 -11.38
CA ASP A 187 29.07 12.90 -10.82
C ASP A 187 28.20 13.57 -11.88
N LEU A 188 27.27 14.41 -11.44
CA LEU A 188 26.68 15.43 -12.30
C LEU A 188 27.41 16.74 -12.00
N ARG A 189 28.24 17.24 -12.91
CA ARG A 189 29.09 18.41 -12.63
C ARG A 189 28.28 19.69 -12.55
N GLY A 190 28.84 20.71 -11.90
CA GLY A 190 28.23 22.03 -11.81
C GLY A 190 28.00 22.62 -13.21
N GLY A 191 26.81 23.16 -13.45
CA GLY A 191 26.40 23.68 -14.74
C GLY A 191 25.62 22.70 -15.60
N ALA A 192 25.88 21.39 -15.50
CA ALA A 192 25.08 20.35 -16.13
C ALA A 192 23.69 20.27 -15.49
N VAL A 193 22.68 19.93 -16.28
CA VAL A 193 21.28 19.90 -15.85
C VAL A 193 20.70 18.51 -16.00
N ALA A 194 20.11 18.03 -14.90
CA ALA A 194 19.29 16.84 -14.91
C ALA A 194 17.82 17.27 -15.06
N TYR A 195 17.14 16.70 -16.05
CA TYR A 195 15.73 16.93 -16.30
C TYR A 195 14.90 15.69 -15.98
N GLY A 196 13.72 15.93 -15.44
CA GLY A 196 12.70 14.90 -15.23
C GLY A 196 11.48 15.20 -16.08
N THR A 197 10.98 14.19 -16.78
CA THR A 197 9.75 14.30 -17.57
C THR A 197 8.83 13.13 -17.26
N ILE A 198 7.53 13.37 -17.19
CA ILE A 198 6.53 12.33 -17.01
C ILE A 198 5.74 12.18 -18.31
N ARG A 199 5.62 10.94 -18.79
CA ARG A 199 4.66 10.56 -19.82
C ARG A 199 3.47 9.88 -19.16
N LEU A 200 2.27 10.30 -19.54
CA LEU A 200 1.01 9.70 -19.16
C LEU A 200 0.64 8.57 -20.14
N ARG A 201 -0.24 7.65 -19.71
CA ARG A 201 -0.70 6.50 -20.50
C ARG A 201 -1.51 6.89 -21.72
N ASN A 202 -2.18 8.04 -21.68
CA ASN A 202 -2.87 8.61 -22.84
C ASN A 202 -1.91 9.21 -23.89
N GLY A 203 -0.59 9.15 -23.65
CA GLY A 203 0.44 9.66 -24.54
C GLY A 203 0.83 11.11 -24.30
N THR A 204 0.14 11.84 -23.41
CA THR A 204 0.52 13.20 -23.01
C THR A 204 1.86 13.19 -22.29
N THR A 205 2.75 14.10 -22.68
CA THR A 205 4.02 14.34 -21.98
C THR A 205 3.88 15.63 -21.18
N LEU A 206 4.11 15.56 -19.86
CA LEU A 206 4.08 16.71 -18.98
C LEU A 206 5.30 17.61 -19.18
N PRO A 207 5.25 18.89 -18.77
CA PRO A 207 6.38 19.80 -18.88
C PRO A 207 7.65 19.23 -18.23
N LYS A 208 8.78 19.44 -18.91
CA LYS A 208 10.11 19.06 -18.45
C LYS A 208 10.48 19.88 -17.20
N VAL A 209 10.98 19.21 -16.16
CA VAL A 209 11.34 19.82 -14.87
C VAL A 209 12.86 19.76 -14.67
N ASN A 210 13.49 20.90 -14.36
CA ASN A 210 14.89 20.95 -13.94
C ASN A 210 15.02 20.42 -12.51
N LEU A 211 15.68 19.28 -12.33
CA LEU A 211 15.75 18.55 -11.06
C LEU A 211 16.85 19.10 -10.14
N ASN A 212 17.97 19.56 -10.71
CA ASN A 212 19.13 19.97 -9.94
C ASN A 212 19.31 21.48 -9.84
N ALA A 213 18.46 22.27 -10.53
CA ALA A 213 18.58 23.72 -10.65
C ALA A 213 19.98 24.17 -11.08
N GLY A 214 20.64 23.40 -11.95
CA GLY A 214 22.02 23.64 -12.41
C GLY A 214 23.12 23.34 -11.38
N ARG A 215 22.76 22.84 -10.19
CA ARG A 215 23.73 22.47 -9.15
C ARG A 215 24.31 21.09 -9.40
N GLY A 216 25.61 20.93 -9.18
CA GLY A 216 26.26 19.64 -9.28
C GLY A 216 25.81 18.65 -8.20
N TRP A 217 25.77 17.36 -8.52
CA TRP A 217 25.54 16.26 -7.61
C TRP A 217 26.76 15.34 -7.59
N GLY A 218 27.57 15.44 -6.53
CA GLY A 218 28.83 14.69 -6.41
C GLY A 218 28.66 13.17 -6.43
N ASN A 219 29.79 12.47 -6.58
CA ASN A 219 29.88 11.00 -6.61
C ASN A 219 29.23 10.35 -5.38
N ASN A 220 28.61 9.19 -5.60
CA ASN A 220 28.00 8.35 -4.55
C ASN A 220 27.03 9.12 -3.63
N SER A 221 26.36 10.15 -4.15
CA SER A 221 25.47 11.02 -3.40
C SER A 221 24.01 10.69 -3.66
N SER A 222 23.12 11.16 -2.78
CA SER A 222 21.69 10.91 -2.88
C SER A 222 20.93 12.23 -2.86
N ARG A 223 20.03 12.42 -3.82
CA ARG A 223 19.21 13.62 -3.97
C ARG A 223 17.75 13.23 -4.07
N THR A 224 16.89 13.93 -3.35
CA THR A 224 15.44 13.77 -3.48
C THR A 224 14.87 15.08 -4.00
N VAL A 225 14.12 14.99 -5.09
CA VAL A 225 13.52 16.12 -5.78
C VAL A 225 12.02 15.89 -5.91
N THR A 226 11.24 16.97 -5.95
CA THR A 226 9.80 16.90 -6.13
C THR A 226 9.45 17.26 -7.56
N LEU A 227 8.81 16.35 -8.29
CA LEU A 227 8.20 16.66 -9.58
C LEU A 227 6.73 17.03 -9.36
N PRO A 228 6.29 18.26 -9.70
CA PRO A 228 4.88 18.60 -9.67
C PRO A 228 4.11 17.82 -10.75
N LEU A 229 2.87 17.48 -10.44
CA LEU A 229 1.89 16.95 -11.37
C LEU A 229 0.70 17.92 -11.46
N PRO A 230 0.03 18.03 -12.62
CA PRO A 230 -1.24 18.73 -12.70
C PRO A 230 -2.23 18.23 -11.64
N SER A 231 -3.08 19.14 -11.14
CA SER A 231 -4.18 18.77 -10.25
C SER A 231 -5.01 17.65 -10.88
N GLU A 232 -5.45 16.70 -10.05
CA GLU A 232 -6.24 15.53 -10.49
C GLU A 232 -5.51 14.51 -11.38
N THR A 233 -4.18 14.59 -11.53
CA THR A 233 -3.42 13.52 -12.19
C THR A 233 -3.56 12.23 -11.38
N ARG A 234 -4.22 11.22 -11.93
CA ARG A 234 -4.40 9.94 -11.23
C ARG A 234 -3.14 9.11 -11.34
N LEU A 235 -2.84 8.34 -10.29
CA LEU A 235 -1.69 7.43 -10.32
C LEU A 235 -1.82 6.36 -11.42
N SER A 236 -3.03 5.99 -11.82
CA SER A 236 -3.27 5.14 -12.99
C SER A 236 -2.75 5.73 -14.28
N ASP A 237 -2.74 7.05 -14.40
CA ASP A 237 -2.45 7.74 -15.65
C ASP A 237 -0.95 7.81 -15.89
N LEU A 238 -0.12 7.59 -14.87
CA LEU A 238 1.34 7.61 -14.97
C LEU A 238 1.84 6.39 -15.76
N ALA A 239 2.65 6.65 -16.79
CA ALA A 239 3.27 5.60 -17.62
C ALA A 239 4.78 5.51 -17.42
N THR A 240 5.50 6.63 -17.59
CA THR A 240 6.96 6.63 -17.64
C THR A 240 7.51 7.89 -16.98
N PHE A 241 8.57 7.72 -16.20
CA PHE A 241 9.47 8.80 -15.81
C PHE A 241 10.72 8.73 -16.70
N THR A 242 11.09 9.84 -17.31
CA THR A 242 12.30 9.97 -18.11
C THR A 242 13.28 10.86 -17.36
N LEU A 243 14.46 10.32 -17.08
CA LEU A 243 15.61 11.09 -16.65
C LEU A 243 16.41 11.47 -17.88
N GLU A 244 16.71 12.76 -18.04
CA GLU A 244 17.50 13.30 -19.14
C GLU A 244 18.64 14.15 -18.58
N HIS A 245 19.78 14.13 -19.28
CA HIS A 245 20.98 14.87 -18.97
C HIS A 245 21.35 15.71 -20.19
N ASP A 246 21.58 17.01 -20.01
CA ASP A 246 21.99 17.88 -21.13
C ASP A 246 23.47 17.80 -21.43
N GLY A 247 24.34 17.64 -20.41
CA GLY A 247 25.78 17.29 -20.41
C GLY A 247 26.70 17.97 -21.41
N ALA A 248 26.17 18.89 -22.22
CA ALA A 248 26.80 19.41 -23.40
C ALA A 248 27.98 20.31 -23.01
N PRO A 249 29.08 20.27 -23.79
CA PRO A 249 30.17 21.21 -23.64
C PRO A 249 29.66 22.65 -23.68
N ARG A 250 30.13 23.50 -22.76
CA ARG A 250 29.79 24.94 -22.75
C ARG A 250 30.81 25.78 -23.50
N ASN A 251 31.97 25.21 -23.81
CA ASN A 251 33.01 25.85 -24.62
C ASN A 251 33.84 24.79 -25.37
N VAL A 252 34.72 25.26 -26.25
CA VAL A 252 35.54 24.43 -27.15
C VAL A 252 36.60 23.59 -26.44
N PHE A 253 36.85 23.83 -25.14
CA PHE A 253 37.83 23.09 -24.33
C PHE A 253 37.16 22.09 -23.39
N GLU A 254 35.82 22.02 -23.37
CA GLU A 254 35.06 21.08 -22.57
C GLU A 254 34.67 19.83 -23.38
N SER A 255 34.74 18.68 -22.74
CA SER A 255 34.10 17.45 -23.22
C SER A 255 32.74 17.27 -22.56
N TYR A 256 31.91 16.41 -23.14
CA TYR A 256 30.59 16.10 -22.60
C TYR A 256 30.71 15.51 -21.19
N ASP A 257 29.89 15.99 -20.27
CA ASP A 257 29.85 15.47 -18.90
C ASP A 257 29.23 14.07 -18.87
N ASN A 258 29.91 13.10 -18.28
CA ASN A 258 29.34 11.78 -18.08
C ASN A 258 28.81 11.68 -16.66
N TRP A 259 27.68 11.00 -16.50
CA TRP A 259 27.03 10.86 -15.19
C TRP A 259 26.60 9.42 -14.93
N ASN A 260 27.08 8.84 -13.83
CA ASN A 260 26.64 7.52 -13.38
C ASN A 260 25.45 7.67 -12.44
N VAL A 261 24.37 6.97 -12.75
CA VAL A 261 23.20 6.84 -11.88
C VAL A 261 23.12 5.40 -11.41
N ASP A 262 23.29 5.20 -10.10
CA ASP A 262 23.24 3.88 -9.46
C ASP A 262 21.82 3.48 -9.07
N GLY A 263 20.91 4.44 -8.90
CA GLY A 263 19.53 4.10 -8.63
C GLY A 263 18.57 5.26 -8.71
N ILE A 264 17.32 4.92 -9.04
CA ILE A 264 16.20 5.85 -9.09
C ILE A 264 15.03 5.21 -8.36
N ARG A 265 14.46 5.96 -7.41
CA ARG A 265 13.21 5.61 -6.75
C ARG A 265 12.19 6.71 -6.96
N VAL A 266 11.05 6.37 -7.53
CA VAL A 266 9.92 7.29 -7.74
C VAL A 266 8.79 6.89 -6.80
N THR A 267 8.36 7.81 -5.96
CA THR A 267 7.25 7.60 -5.02
C THR A 267 6.26 8.74 -5.02
N THR A 268 5.04 8.53 -4.52
CA THR A 268 4.23 9.67 -4.06
C THR A 268 4.83 10.25 -2.76
N PRO A 269 4.60 11.53 -2.44
CA PRO A 269 4.97 12.10 -1.15
C PRO A 269 4.42 11.26 0.00
N ARG A 270 5.26 11.01 1.02
CA ARG A 270 4.84 10.27 2.22
C ARG A 270 3.88 11.14 3.06
N VAL A 271 2.77 10.55 3.49
CA VAL A 271 1.98 11.06 4.62
C VAL A 271 2.09 10.06 5.76
N CYS A 272 3.15 10.17 6.58
CA CYS A 272 3.33 9.35 7.77
C CYS A 272 2.49 9.93 8.93
N SER A 273 1.18 9.67 8.91
CA SER A 273 0.31 9.62 10.10
C SER A 273 -0.46 8.29 10.01
N PRO A 274 -0.91 7.65 11.11
CA PRO A 274 -0.91 6.19 11.23
C PRO A 274 -1.73 5.57 10.09
N ALA A 275 -1.02 4.93 9.14
CA ALA A 275 -1.49 4.08 8.04
C ALA A 275 -1.26 4.51 6.56
N THR A 276 -0.34 5.42 6.19
CA THR A 276 0.03 5.56 4.75
C THR A 276 1.54 5.68 4.47
N ALA A 277 2.10 4.69 3.76
CA ALA A 277 3.40 4.83 3.08
C ALA A 277 3.17 5.47 1.71
N GLY A 278 4.10 6.33 1.26
CA GLY A 278 4.11 6.78 -0.14
C GLY A 278 4.14 5.58 -1.09
N VAL A 279 3.35 5.63 -2.16
CA VAL A 279 3.27 4.58 -3.19
C VAL A 279 4.59 4.58 -3.93
N THR A 280 5.29 3.44 -3.98
CA THR A 280 6.49 3.30 -4.81
C THR A 280 6.06 2.91 -6.22
N LEU A 281 6.34 3.77 -7.19
CA LEU A 281 5.98 3.62 -8.60
C LEU A 281 7.13 3.04 -9.43
N ALA A 282 8.36 3.30 -9.01
CA ALA A 282 9.56 2.68 -9.55
C ALA A 282 10.63 2.59 -8.47
N ASN A 283 11.43 1.52 -8.52
CA ASN A 283 12.61 1.35 -7.70
C ASN A 283 13.62 0.52 -8.51
N VAL A 284 14.54 1.20 -9.17
CA VAL A 284 15.54 0.61 -10.05
C VAL A 284 16.93 0.93 -9.52
N SER A 285 17.85 -0.04 -9.60
CA SER A 285 19.21 0.11 -9.11
C SER A 285 20.19 -0.76 -9.89
N GLY A 286 21.46 -0.37 -9.88
CA GLY A 286 22.59 -1.01 -10.53
C GLY A 286 23.89 -0.27 -10.19
N ARG A 287 25.04 -0.77 -10.66
CA ARG A 287 26.35 -0.14 -10.44
C ARG A 287 27.13 -0.01 -11.77
N PRO A 288 26.79 0.94 -12.65
CA PRO A 288 25.65 1.85 -12.58
C PRO A 288 24.35 1.20 -13.10
N PHE A 289 23.19 1.73 -12.70
CA PHE A 289 21.90 1.40 -13.34
C PHE A 289 21.85 1.97 -14.76
N VAL A 290 22.35 3.20 -14.92
CA VAL A 290 22.58 3.81 -16.23
C VAL A 290 23.78 4.75 -16.15
N ARG A 291 24.60 4.74 -17.20
CA ARG A 291 25.62 5.75 -17.44
C ARG A 291 25.11 6.67 -18.54
N LEU A 292 24.91 7.95 -18.22
CA LEU A 292 24.51 8.97 -19.18
C LEU A 292 25.77 9.61 -19.78
N THR A 293 25.83 9.67 -21.11
CA THR A 293 26.96 10.15 -21.91
C THR A 293 26.45 11.02 -23.05
N GLY A 294 27.36 11.56 -23.87
CA GLY A 294 26.97 12.31 -25.06
C GLY A 294 26.18 11.48 -26.09
N GLU A 295 26.33 10.15 -26.05
CA GLU A 295 25.58 9.22 -26.90
C GLU A 295 24.28 8.75 -26.23
N GLN A 296 24.27 8.63 -24.90
CA GLN A 296 23.10 8.26 -24.12
C GLN A 296 22.71 9.38 -23.16
N THR A 297 21.87 10.30 -23.65
CA THR A 297 21.48 11.48 -22.88
C THR A 297 20.24 11.26 -22.01
N LEU A 298 19.52 10.15 -22.18
CA LEU A 298 18.30 9.86 -21.42
C LEU A 298 18.09 8.40 -21.03
N LYS A 299 17.24 8.19 -20.03
CA LYS A 299 16.75 6.88 -19.60
C LYS A 299 15.27 6.93 -19.27
N ASN A 300 14.50 6.04 -19.88
CA ASN A 300 13.09 5.82 -19.56
C ASN A 300 12.94 4.78 -18.45
N ILE A 301 12.15 5.12 -17.42
CA ILE A 301 11.82 4.27 -16.28
C ILE A 301 10.30 4.08 -16.24
N PRO A 302 9.80 2.85 -16.48
CA PRO A 302 8.38 2.57 -16.38
C PRO A 302 7.86 2.82 -14.96
N LEU A 303 6.73 3.52 -14.84
CA LEU A 303 6.00 3.71 -13.59
C LEU A 303 4.88 2.68 -13.51
N ARG A 304 4.86 1.92 -12.41
CA ARG A 304 3.89 0.86 -12.19
C ARG A 304 3.31 1.00 -10.79
N LEU A 305 1.98 0.87 -10.70
CA LEU A 305 1.35 0.68 -9.41
C LEU A 305 1.80 -0.69 -8.86
N PRO A 306 2.14 -0.79 -7.55
CA PRO A 306 2.83 -1.94 -6.97
C PRO A 306 1.93 -3.15 -6.72
#